data_AF-A0A8S1DBU4-F1
#
_entry.id   AF-A0A8S1DBU4-F1
#
_cell.length_a   1.000
_cell.length_b   1.000
_cell.length_c   1.000
_cell.angle_alpha   90.00
_cell.angle_beta   90.00
_cell.angle_gamma   90.00
#
_symmetry.space_group_name_H-M   'P 1'
#
loop_
_entity.id
_entity.type
_entity.pdbx_description
1 polymer ?
#
loop_
_entity_poly.entity_id
_entity_poly.type
_entity_poly.pdbx_seq_one_letter_code
_entity_poly.pdbx_strand_id
1 'polypeptide(L)'
;MSNEDKKKYIESYAIEESIDLDENKIEKNEVIRTVAKLCLNSLWGKFGQNVRSKTAVIEDRSRLLELLSAPNVTVTNIMCDATSKVVVQYNDDQDTLNNVNALVAALTTSHARIMLYQLLHILDRSILRVLD
;
A
#
# COMPACT_ATOMS: atom_id res chain seq x y z
N MET A 1 -15.78 3.60 27.90
CA MET A 1 -15.06 2.40 28.35
C MET A 1 -14.92 2.54 29.85
N SER A 2 -15.44 1.60 30.64
CA SER A 2 -15.22 1.60 32.09
C SER A 2 -13.74 1.33 32.41
N ASN A 3 -13.28 1.70 33.59
CA ASN A 3 -11.92 1.34 34.05
C ASN A 3 -11.72 -0.18 34.11
N GLU A 4 -12.79 -0.93 34.40
CA GLU A 4 -12.76 -2.39 34.42
C GLU A 4 -12.64 -2.99 33.01
N ASP A 5 -13.37 -2.42 32.03
CA ASP A 5 -13.23 -2.79 30.62
C ASP A 5 -11.81 -2.52 30.10
N LYS A 6 -11.21 -1.42 30.56
CA LYS A 6 -9.87 -1.00 30.16
C LYS A 6 -8.80 -1.96 30.66
N LYS A 7 -8.87 -2.38 31.93
CA LYS A 7 -7.95 -3.39 32.49
C LYS A 7 -8.09 -4.72 31.79
N LYS A 8 -9.33 -5.18 31.61
CA LYS A 8 -9.60 -6.44 30.91
C LYS A 8 -9.06 -6.42 29.47
N TYR A 9 -9.19 -5.28 28.78
CA TYR A 9 -8.63 -5.10 27.44
C TYR A 9 -7.09 -5.18 27.42
N ILE A 10 -6.41 -4.55 28.38
CA ILE A 10 -4.94 -4.62 28.50
C ILE A 10 -4.49 -6.06 28.76
N GLU A 11 -5.13 -6.74 29.71
CA GLU A 11 -4.80 -8.13 30.07
C GLU A 11 -5.03 -9.09 28.91
N SER A 12 -6.15 -8.97 28.18
CA SER A 12 -6.41 -9.82 27.02
C SER A 12 -5.39 -9.60 25.92
N TYR A 13 -4.99 -8.35 25.65
CA TYR A 13 -4.00 -8.04 24.63
C TYR A 13 -2.61 -8.61 24.96
N ALA A 14 -2.22 -8.56 26.24
CA ALA A 14 -0.97 -9.15 26.69
C ALA A 14 -0.98 -10.69 26.55
N ILE A 15 -2.11 -11.35 26.85
CA ILE A 15 -2.23 -12.82 26.76
C ILE A 15 -2.31 -13.28 25.30
N GLU A 16 -3.15 -12.65 24.49
CA GLU A 16 -3.46 -13.10 23.12
C GLU A 16 -2.40 -12.66 22.11
N GLU A 17 -1.93 -11.42 22.21
CA GLU A 17 -1.01 -10.81 21.23
C GLU A 17 0.42 -10.71 21.76
N SER A 18 0.67 -11.03 23.03
CA SER A 18 1.99 -10.84 23.68
C SER A 18 2.49 -9.39 23.62
N ILE A 19 1.57 -8.43 23.72
CA ILE A 19 1.86 -6.98 23.66
C ILE A 19 1.39 -6.31 24.95
N ASP A 20 2.32 -5.67 25.66
CA ASP A 20 2.03 -4.86 26.83
C ASP A 20 1.55 -3.45 26.43
N LEU A 21 0.33 -3.10 26.82
CA LEU A 21 -0.27 -1.80 26.55
C LEU A 21 -0.07 -0.84 27.73
N ASP A 22 0.37 0.38 27.44
CA ASP A 22 0.48 1.47 28.42
C ASP A 22 -0.89 2.10 28.68
N GLU A 23 -1.44 1.89 29.88
CA GLU A 23 -2.75 2.40 30.29
C GLU A 23 -2.91 3.92 30.04
N ASN A 24 -1.83 4.70 30.23
CA ASN A 24 -1.87 6.15 30.09
C ASN A 24 -1.95 6.61 28.62
N LYS A 25 -1.61 5.74 27.67
CA LYS A 25 -1.62 6.03 26.23
C LYS A 25 -2.86 5.50 25.52
N ILE A 26 -3.75 4.80 26.23
CA ILE A 26 -5.03 4.35 25.69
C ILE A 26 -6.02 5.52 25.76
N GLU A 27 -5.92 6.39 24.76
CA GLU A 27 -6.80 7.53 24.54
C GLU A 27 -7.37 7.55 23.10
N LYS A 28 -8.48 8.25 22.91
CA LYS A 28 -9.08 8.40 21.59
C LYS A 28 -8.40 9.54 20.84
N ASN A 29 -7.44 9.21 19.97
CA ASN A 29 -6.82 10.15 19.04
C ASN A 29 -7.17 9.78 17.58
N GLU A 30 -8.08 10.52 16.97
CA GLU A 30 -8.60 10.20 15.63
C GLU A 30 -7.56 10.41 14.52
N VAL A 31 -6.72 11.43 14.66
CA VAL A 31 -5.68 11.76 13.67
C VAL A 31 -4.62 10.68 13.65
N ILE A 32 -4.03 10.37 14.81
CA ILE A 32 -2.98 9.34 14.91
C ILE A 32 -3.54 7.97 14.49
N ARG A 33 -4.76 7.64 14.88
CA ARG A 33 -5.42 6.40 14.43
C ARG A 33 -5.56 6.34 12.91
N THR A 34 -5.91 7.44 12.28
CA THR A 34 -6.04 7.51 10.81
C THR A 34 -4.69 7.34 10.14
N VAL A 35 -3.65 8.02 10.62
CA VAL A 35 -2.28 7.88 10.11
C VAL A 35 -1.76 6.45 10.31
N ALA A 36 -1.93 5.87 11.50
CA ALA A 36 -1.52 4.49 11.78
C ALA A 36 -2.24 3.49 10.87
N LYS A 37 -3.55 3.65 10.65
CA LYS A 37 -4.31 2.84 9.68
C LYS A 37 -3.79 2.99 8.27
N LEU A 38 -3.48 4.21 7.84
CA LEU A 38 -2.90 4.46 6.52
C LEU A 38 -1.54 3.75 6.38
N CYS A 39 -0.65 3.90 7.37
CA CYS A 39 0.65 3.24 7.37
C CYS A 39 0.52 1.71 7.28
N LEU A 40 -0.39 1.11 8.04
CA LEU A 40 -0.65 -0.34 7.98
C LEU A 40 -1.17 -0.76 6.60
N ASN A 41 -2.15 -0.05 6.03
CA ASN A 41 -2.66 -0.35 4.69
C ASN A 41 -1.59 -0.18 3.61
N SER A 42 -0.76 0.86 3.71
CA SER A 42 0.35 1.10 2.79
C SER A 42 1.44 0.05 2.91
N LEU A 43 1.70 -0.48 4.11
CA LEU A 43 2.68 -1.54 4.33
C LEU A 43 2.31 -2.81 3.55
N TRP A 44 1.04 -3.24 3.63
CA TRP A 44 0.57 -4.41 2.87
C TRP A 44 0.64 -4.18 1.35
N GLY A 45 0.28 -2.97 0.91
CA GLY A 45 0.43 -2.57 -0.50
C GLY A 45 1.88 -2.54 -0.97
N LYS A 46 2.83 -2.18 -0.10
CA LYS A 46 4.26 -2.13 -0.40
C LYS A 46 4.81 -3.52 -0.73
N PHE A 47 4.37 -4.56 -0.02
CA PHE A 47 4.80 -5.93 -0.30
C PHE A 47 4.40 -6.43 -1.70
N GLY A 48 3.31 -5.91 -2.27
CA GLY A 48 2.85 -6.23 -3.63
C GLY A 48 3.24 -5.20 -4.69
N GLN A 49 4.12 -4.24 -4.36
CA GLN A 49 4.48 -3.18 -5.30
C GLN A 49 5.28 -3.75 -6.48
N ASN A 50 4.92 -3.33 -7.69
CA ASN A 50 5.65 -3.64 -8.92
C ASN A 50 6.38 -2.39 -9.44
N VAL A 51 7.53 -2.59 -10.08
CA VAL A 51 8.25 -1.53 -10.81
C VAL A 51 7.37 -1.15 -12.00
N ARG A 52 7.00 0.13 -12.08
CA ARG A 52 6.19 0.67 -13.18
C ARG A 52 7.04 1.56 -14.05
N SER A 53 6.71 1.61 -15.33
CA SER A 53 7.29 2.57 -16.27
C SER A 53 7.14 4.00 -15.74
N LYS A 54 8.24 4.74 -15.74
CA LYS A 54 8.26 6.14 -15.32
C LYS A 54 7.73 7.00 -16.46
N THR A 55 7.06 8.10 -16.13
CA THR A 55 6.60 9.10 -17.10
C THR A 55 7.24 10.43 -16.76
N ALA A 56 7.93 11.03 -17.73
CA ALA A 56 8.52 12.36 -17.61
C ALA A 56 7.98 13.30 -18.69
N VAL A 57 7.71 14.54 -18.29
CA VAL A 57 7.39 15.64 -19.22
C VAL A 57 8.67 16.43 -19.46
N ILE A 58 9.09 16.51 -20.71
CA ILE A 58 10.37 17.08 -21.13
C ILE A 58 10.10 18.25 -22.07
N GLU A 59 10.67 19.40 -21.76
CA GLU A 59 10.60 20.61 -22.59
C GLU A 59 11.93 20.89 -23.29
N ASP A 60 13.05 20.49 -22.69
CA ASP A 60 14.39 20.66 -23.25
C ASP A 60 14.81 19.44 -24.10
N ARG A 61 15.23 19.72 -25.33
CA ARG A 61 15.79 18.72 -26.25
C ARG A 61 17.00 18.01 -25.66
N SER A 62 17.83 18.70 -24.88
CA SER A 62 19.05 18.11 -24.32
C SER A 62 18.72 16.96 -23.36
N ARG A 63 17.72 17.17 -22.51
CA ARG A 63 17.23 16.16 -21.57
C ARG A 63 16.58 14.96 -22.27
N LEU A 64 15.87 15.21 -23.38
CA LEU A 64 15.32 14.13 -24.20
C LEU A 64 16.43 13.27 -24.80
N LEU A 65 17.47 13.89 -25.36
CA LEU A 65 18.61 13.18 -25.94
C LEU A 65 19.39 12.38 -24.90
N GLU A 66 19.58 12.93 -23.70
CA GLU A 66 20.21 12.23 -22.58
C GLU A 66 19.43 10.95 -22.23
N LEU A 67 18.10 11.05 -22.13
CA LEU A 67 17.24 9.93 -21.80
C LEU A 67 17.22 8.86 -22.90
N LEU A 68 17.22 9.26 -24.17
CA LEU A 68 17.30 8.34 -25.31
C LEU A 68 18.68 7.69 -25.47
N SER A 69 19.73 8.36 -25.00
CA SER A 69 21.12 7.88 -25.11
C SER A 69 21.56 7.06 -23.89
N ALA A 70 20.75 7.01 -22.83
CA ALA A 70 21.08 6.30 -21.61
C ALA A 70 20.97 4.78 -21.83
N PRO A 71 22.04 4.00 -21.57
CA PRO A 71 22.07 2.56 -21.88
C PRO A 71 21.18 1.70 -20.97
N ASN A 72 20.83 2.22 -19.78
CA ASN A 72 20.01 1.52 -18.79
C ASN A 72 18.53 1.92 -18.85
N VAL A 73 18.15 2.70 -19.85
CA VAL A 73 16.80 3.27 -20.00
C VAL A 73 16.19 2.78 -21.30
N THR A 74 15.07 2.09 -21.20
CA THR A 74 14.30 1.64 -22.36
C THR A 74 13.08 2.54 -22.52
N VAL A 75 13.13 3.44 -23.51
CA VAL A 75 11.98 4.29 -23.86
C VAL A 75 10.89 3.44 -24.53
N THR A 76 9.69 3.48 -23.94
CA THR A 76 8.54 2.68 -24.38
C THR A 76 7.57 3.51 -25.23
N ASN A 77 7.39 4.80 -24.89
CA ASN A 77 6.47 5.67 -25.62
C ASN A 77 6.95 7.11 -25.59
N ILE A 78 6.73 7.84 -26.68
CA ILE A 78 7.01 9.26 -26.82
C ILE A 78 5.76 9.91 -27.42
N MET A 79 5.18 10.85 -26.69
CA MET A 79 4.02 11.63 -27.14
C MET A 79 4.41 13.10 -27.18
N CYS A 80 4.20 13.75 -28.32
CA CYS A 80 4.45 15.17 -28.47
C CYS A 80 3.12 15.93 -28.34
N ASP A 81 3.10 16.96 -27.50
CA ASP A 81 1.99 17.90 -27.46
C ASP A 81 2.22 19.03 -28.49
N ALA A 82 1.14 19.67 -28.93
CA ALA A 82 1.17 20.80 -29.86
C ALA A 82 1.93 22.02 -29.30
N THR A 83 2.13 22.08 -27.98
CA THR A 83 2.80 23.18 -27.26
C THR A 83 4.27 22.93 -26.95
N SER A 84 4.99 22.19 -27.82
CA SER A 84 6.44 21.94 -27.74
C SER A 84 6.93 21.13 -26.52
N LYS A 85 6.02 20.46 -25.79
CA LYS A 85 6.37 19.52 -24.72
C LYS A 85 6.32 18.08 -25.21
N VAL A 86 7.22 17.26 -24.70
CA VAL A 86 7.30 15.83 -25.02
C VAL A 86 7.10 15.01 -23.76
N VAL A 87 6.10 14.15 -23.75
CA VAL A 87 5.86 13.17 -22.68
C VAL A 87 6.54 11.87 -23.06
N VAL A 88 7.48 11.42 -22.25
CA VAL A 88 8.24 10.19 -22.47
C VAL A 88 7.92 9.19 -21.37
N GLN A 89 7.52 7.98 -21.78
CA GLN A 89 7.42 6.83 -20.90
C GLN A 89 8.62 5.94 -21.09
N TYR A 90 9.28 5.56 -20.00
CA TYR A 90 10.50 4.77 -20.03
C TYR A 90 10.58 3.81 -18.86
N ASN A 91 11.25 2.69 -19.08
CA ASN A 91 11.67 1.75 -18.05
C ASN A 91 13.14 2.01 -17.73
N ASP A 92 13.49 1.85 -16.48
CA ASP A 92 14.84 2.04 -15.96
C ASP A 92 15.25 0.72 -15.33
N ASP A 93 16.22 0.04 -15.94
CA ASP A 93 16.58 -1.33 -15.56
C ASP A 93 17.28 -1.38 -14.19
N GLN A 94 17.74 -0.24 -13.68
CA GLN A 94 18.29 -0.13 -12.33
C GLN A 94 17.22 0.06 -11.26
N ASP A 95 15.97 0.34 -11.66
CA ASP A 95 14.88 0.64 -10.74
C ASP A 95 14.40 -0.65 -10.07
N THR A 96 15.03 -0.99 -8.96
CA THR A 96 14.69 -2.16 -8.15
C THR A 96 13.95 -1.72 -6.89
N LEU A 97 12.90 -2.47 -6.53
CA LEU A 97 12.18 -2.20 -5.30
C LEU A 97 12.76 -3.01 -4.16
N ASN A 98 13.33 -2.30 -3.18
CA ASN A 98 13.70 -2.90 -1.90
C ASN A 98 12.44 -3.11 -1.03
N ASN A 99 12.45 -4.17 -0.21
CA ASN A 99 11.39 -4.49 0.76
C ASN A 99 10.03 -4.89 0.13
N VAL A 100 10.04 -5.52 -1.04
CA VAL A 100 8.85 -6.12 -1.66
C VAL A 100 8.86 -7.62 -1.41
N ASN A 101 7.71 -8.20 -1.10
CA ASN A 101 7.54 -9.64 -0.96
C ASN A 101 6.16 -10.04 -1.47
N ALA A 102 6.11 -10.38 -2.76
CA ALA A 102 4.86 -10.72 -3.43
C ALA A 102 4.16 -11.93 -2.78
N LEU A 103 4.91 -12.86 -2.17
CA LEU A 103 4.34 -13.99 -1.45
C LEU A 103 3.61 -13.54 -0.19
N VAL A 104 4.19 -12.63 0.60
CA VAL A 104 3.52 -12.05 1.76
C VAL A 104 2.24 -11.34 1.33
N ALA A 105 2.29 -10.51 0.28
CA ALA A 105 1.10 -9.83 -0.24
C ALA A 105 0.00 -10.81 -0.69
N ALA A 106 0.38 -11.89 -1.40
CA ALA A 106 -0.56 -12.92 -1.86
C ALA A 106 -1.17 -13.69 -0.68
N LEU A 107 -0.38 -14.05 0.32
CA LEU A 107 -0.85 -14.75 1.52
C LEU A 107 -1.77 -13.87 2.38
N THR A 108 -1.43 -12.60 2.59
CA THR A 108 -2.29 -11.70 3.37
C THR A 108 -3.62 -11.45 2.67
N THR A 109 -3.63 -11.28 1.35
CA THR A 109 -4.87 -11.06 0.59
C THR A 109 -5.71 -12.32 0.44
N SER A 110 -5.10 -13.51 0.33
CA SER A 110 -5.84 -14.77 0.33
C SER A 110 -6.44 -15.07 1.70
N HIS A 111 -5.68 -14.87 2.78
CA HIS A 111 -6.15 -15.06 4.14
C HIS A 111 -7.30 -14.09 4.49
N ALA A 112 -7.16 -12.81 4.13
CA ALA A 112 -8.23 -11.83 4.30
C ALA A 112 -9.51 -12.23 3.57
N ARG A 113 -9.40 -12.79 2.35
CA ARG A 113 -10.56 -13.32 1.60
C ARG A 113 -11.21 -14.51 2.29
N ILE A 114 -10.42 -15.45 2.80
CA ILE A 114 -10.95 -16.60 3.56
C ILE A 114 -11.73 -16.13 4.77
N MET A 115 -11.16 -15.22 5.56
CA MET A 115 -11.81 -14.66 6.75
C MET A 115 -13.09 -13.90 6.39
N LEU A 116 -13.07 -13.12 5.30
CA LEU A 116 -14.26 -12.45 4.79
C LEU A 116 -15.36 -13.48 4.45
N TYR A 117 -15.05 -14.53 3.71
CA TYR A 117 -16.04 -15.56 3.36
C TYR A 117 -16.59 -16.30 4.58
N GLN A 118 -15.78 -16.56 5.60
CA GLN A 118 -16.25 -17.14 6.87
C GLN A 118 -17.27 -16.22 7.56
N LEU A 119 -16.98 -14.92 7.64
CA LEU A 119 -17.91 -13.94 8.22
C LEU A 119 -19.19 -13.80 7.38
N LEU A 120 -19.07 -13.82 6.05
CA LEU A 120 -20.23 -13.77 5.17
C LEU A 120 -21.11 -15.01 5.34
N HIS A 121 -20.53 -16.20 5.51
CA HIS A 121 -21.31 -17.40 5.81
C HIS A 121 -22.12 -17.24 7.10
N ILE A 122 -21.57 -16.60 8.13
CA ILE A 122 -22.28 -16.35 9.39
C ILE A 122 -23.45 -15.38 9.17
N LEU A 123 -23.28 -14.38 8.30
CA LEU A 123 -24.27 -13.33 8.02
C LEU A 123 -25.37 -13.76 7.02
N ASP A 124 -25.13 -14.83 6.25
CA ASP A 124 -26.02 -15.51 5.28
C ASP A 124 -26.89 -14.55 4.43
N ARG A 125 -28.12 -14.24 4.87
CA ARG A 125 -29.09 -13.42 4.11
C ARG A 125 -29.05 -11.93 4.38
N SER A 126 -28.26 -11.46 5.36
CA SER A 126 -28.19 -10.04 5.73
C SER A 126 -27.19 -9.23 4.90
N ILE A 127 -26.60 -9.85 3.88
CA ILE A 127 -25.54 -9.26 3.07
C ILE A 127 -26.14 -8.49 1.90
N LEU A 128 -26.02 -7.16 1.94
CA LEU A 128 -26.56 -6.26 0.92
C LEU A 128 -25.62 -6.05 -0.27
N ARG A 129 -24.30 -6.15 -0.05
CA ARG A 129 -23.30 -6.11 -1.12
C ARG A 129 -21.94 -6.59 -0.63
N VAL A 130 -21.24 -7.33 -1.48
CA VAL A 130 -19.78 -7.49 -1.45
C VAL A 130 -19.33 -7.01 -2.81
N LEU A 131 -18.52 -5.94 -2.85
CA LEU A 131 -17.97 -5.42 -4.10
C LEU A 131 -16.71 -6.23 -4.42
N ASP A 132 -16.74 -6.94 -5.55
CA ASP A 132 -15.55 -7.44 -6.24
C ASP A 132 -14.79 -6.28 -6.93
#